data_AF-A0A2Z3L7N7-F1
#
_entry.id   AF-A0A2Z3L7N7-F1
#
_cell.length_a   1.000
_cell.length_b   1.000
_cell.length_c   1.000
_cell.angle_alpha   90.00
_cell.angle_beta   90.00
_cell.angle_gamma   90.00
#
_symmetry.space_group_name_H-M   'P 1'
#
loop_
_entity.id
_entity.type
_entity.pdbx_description
1 polymer ?
#
loop_
_entity_poly.entity_id
_entity_poly.type
_entity_poly.pdbx_seq_one_letter_code
_entity_poly.pdbx_strand_id
1 'polypeptide(L)' 'MCVAEAAVVFFFKCAAVESKEGLVLAVSTTKASNHDSTHLQVLLNKVTLKTGSRLYADKAYSGLPNETLLKKKS' A
#
# COMPACT_ATOMS: atom_id res chain seq x y z
N MET A 1 -9.29 -29.94 -33.80
CA MET A 1 -8.56 -29.55 -32.57
C MET A 1 -9.02 -28.15 -32.20
N CYS A 2 -9.80 -28.00 -31.12
CA CYS A 2 -10.08 -26.67 -30.58
C CYS A 2 -8.88 -26.24 -29.75
N VAL A 3 -8.23 -25.14 -30.14
CA VAL A 3 -7.20 -24.50 -29.32
C VAL A 3 -7.95 -23.58 -28.37
N ALA A 4 -8.00 -23.91 -27.09
CA ALA A 4 -8.52 -23.02 -26.07
C ALA A 4 -7.43 -21.98 -25.77
N GLU A 5 -7.66 -20.73 -26.16
CA GLU A 5 -6.81 -19.60 -25.78
C GLU A 5 -7.19 -19.20 -24.35
N ALA A 6 -6.31 -19.51 -23.38
CA ALA A 6 -6.50 -19.12 -22.01
C ALA A 6 -6.24 -17.61 -21.87
N ALA A 7 -7.30 -16.81 -21.80
CA ALA A 7 -7.19 -15.40 -21.45
C ALA A 7 -6.78 -15.28 -19.97
N VAL A 8 -5.55 -14.81 -19.71
CA VAL A 8 -5.09 -14.51 -18.35
C VAL A 8 -5.56 -13.11 -17.97
N VAL A 9 -6.58 -13.02 -17.11
CA VAL A 9 -7.04 -11.75 -16.55
C VAL A 9 -6.19 -11.41 -15.32
N PHE A 10 -5.42 -10.33 -15.39
CA PHE A 10 -4.63 -9.82 -14.26
C PHE A 10 -5.44 -8.78 -13.49
N PHE A 11 -5.71 -9.06 -12.21
CA PHE A 11 -6.30 -8.10 -11.27
C PHE A 11 -5.19 -7.38 -10.49
N PHE A 12 -5.33 -6.06 -10.37
CA PHE A 12 -4.40 -5.22 -9.61
C PHE A 12 -5.14 -4.48 -8.50
N LYS A 13 -4.43 -4.23 -7.39
CA LYS A 13 -4.89 -3.38 -6.31
C LYS A 13 -4.06 -2.11 -6.29
N CYS A 14 -4.71 -0.98 -6.04
CA CYS A 14 -4.06 0.32 -5.91
C CYS A 14 -4.13 0.77 -4.45
N ALA A 15 -3.00 1.20 -3.90
CA ALA A 15 -2.93 1.82 -2.59
C ALA A 15 -2.28 3.20 -2.74
N ALA A 16 -2.88 4.20 -2.11
CA ALA A 16 -2.44 5.58 -2.17
C ALA A 16 -2.21 6.14 -0.76
N VAL A 17 -1.30 7.12 -0.67
CA VAL A 17 -1.12 7.95 0.53
C VAL A 17 -1.49 9.37 0.14
N GLU A 18 -2.36 9.97 0.93
CA GLU A 18 -2.86 11.33 0.70
C GLU A 18 -2.45 12.25 1.86
N SER A 19 -2.25 13.52 1.54
CA SER A 19 -2.14 14.57 2.55
C SER A 19 -3.52 14.86 3.15
N LYS A 20 -3.55 15.69 4.22
CA LYS A 20 -4.83 16.08 4.83
C LYS A 20 -5.71 16.91 3.89
N GLU A 21 -5.10 17.56 2.91
CA GLU A 21 -5.74 18.37 1.88
C GLU A 21 -6.18 17.53 0.67
N GLY A 22 -6.00 16.20 0.72
CA GLY A 22 -6.35 15.29 -0.37
C GLY A 22 -5.32 15.21 -1.49
N LEU A 23 -4.10 15.75 -1.29
CA LEU A 23 -3.04 15.63 -2.28
C LEU A 23 -2.44 14.23 -2.24
N VAL A 24 -2.44 13.52 -3.37
CA VAL A 24 -1.81 12.20 -3.48
C VAL A 24 -0.29 12.34 -3.42
N LEU A 25 0.31 11.82 -2.35
CA LEU A 25 1.76 11.87 -2.09
C LEU A 25 2.49 10.64 -2.64
N ALA A 26 1.83 9.48 -2.65
CA ALA A 26 2.37 8.26 -3.22
C ALA A 26 1.27 7.31 -3.69
N VAL A 27 1.60 6.54 -4.74
CA VAL A 27 0.77 5.46 -5.26
C VAL A 27 1.61 4.21 -5.42
N SER A 28 1.04 3.05 -5.10
CA SER A 28 1.62 1.75 -5.41
C SER A 28 0.54 0.81 -5.94
N THR A 29 0.86 0.14 -7.05
CA THR A 29 0.02 -0.92 -7.62
C THR A 29 0.66 -2.27 -7.34
N THR A 30 -0.16 -3.23 -6.94
CA THR A 30 0.28 -4.60 -6.62
C THR A 30 -0.68 -5.60 -7.25
N LYS A 31 -0.24 -6.86 -7.36
CA LYS A 31 -1.15 -7.94 -7.77
C LYS A 31 -2.26 -8.06 -6.74
N ALA A 32 -3.50 -8.25 -7.19
CA ALA A 32 -4.65 -8.39 -6.29
C ALA A 32 -4.55 -9.59 -5.33
N SER A 33 -3.73 -10.58 -5.67
CA SER A 33 -3.45 -11.75 -4.81
C SER A 33 -2.55 -11.43 -3.60
N ASN A 34 -1.90 -10.25 -3.56
CA ASN A 34 -0.99 -9.90 -2.49
C ASN A 34 -1.75 -9.39 -1.27
N HIS A 35 -1.26 -9.75 -0.09
CA HIS A 35 -1.85 -9.27 1.16
C HIS A 35 -1.45 -7.82 1.46
N ASP A 36 -2.45 -7.00 1.76
CA ASP A 36 -2.31 -5.53 1.93
C ASP A 36 -1.27 -5.12 2.96
N SER A 37 -1.14 -5.89 4.04
CA SER A 37 -0.23 -5.57 5.15
C SER A 37 1.24 -5.41 4.73
N THR A 38 1.64 -5.98 3.58
CA THR A 38 3.02 -5.91 3.07
C THR A 38 3.32 -4.63 2.28
N HIS A 39 2.30 -3.84 1.92
CA HIS A 39 2.46 -2.71 0.99
C HIS A 39 2.72 -1.37 1.68
N LEU A 40 2.47 -1.29 2.99
CA LEU A 40 2.67 -0.05 3.74
C LEU A 40 4.12 0.43 3.65
N GLN A 41 5.11 -0.46 3.79
CA GLN A 41 6.52 -0.08 3.73
C GLN A 41 6.89 0.56 2.38
N VAL A 42 6.37 0.00 1.28
CA VAL A 42 6.63 0.51 -0.08
C VAL A 42 6.06 1.92 -0.24
N LEU A 43 4.86 2.16 0.26
CA LEU A 43 4.24 3.49 0.24
C LEU A 43 5.00 4.47 1.13
N LEU A 44 5.35 4.06 2.34
CA LEU A 44 6.11 4.89 3.26
C LEU A 44 7.44 5.31 2.64
N ASN A 45 8.14 4.44 1.90
CA ASN A 45 9.41 4.76 1.25
C ASN A 45 9.30 5.85 0.18
N LYS A 46 8.10 6.08 -0.37
CA LYS A 46 7.84 7.11 -1.37
C LYS A 46 7.45 8.46 -0.77
N VAL A 47 7.14 8.51 0.53
CA VAL A 47 6.70 9.73 1.21
C VAL A 47 7.67 10.15 2.30
N THR A 48 7.87 11.46 2.41
CA THR A 48 8.58 12.05 3.55
C THR A 48 7.56 12.36 4.64
N LEU A 49 7.57 11.58 5.72
CA LEU A 49 6.76 11.87 6.90
C LEU A 49 7.60 12.62 7.92
N LYS A 50 7.01 13.63 8.56
CA LYS A 50 7.64 14.31 9.69
C LYS A 50 7.49 13.43 10.94
N THR A 51 8.54 13.34 11.74
CA THR A 51 8.51 12.69 13.05
C THR A 51 7.33 13.20 13.88
N GLY A 52 6.55 12.27 14.46
CA GLY A 52 5.36 12.58 15.25
C GLY A 52 4.10 12.91 14.44
N SER A 53 4.14 12.85 13.10
CA SER A 53 2.94 12.96 12.27
C SER A 53 1.99 11.78 12.51
N ARG A 54 0.69 12.08 12.61
CA ARG A 54 -0.36 11.06 12.68
C ARG A 54 -0.64 10.50 11.28
N LEU A 55 -0.65 9.18 11.17
CA LEU A 55 -1.01 8.47 9.95
C LEU A 55 -2.32 7.71 10.18
N TYR A 56 -3.26 7.87 9.26
CA TYR A 56 -4.53 7.16 9.25
C TYR A 56 -4.48 6.15 8.12
N ALA A 57 -4.86 4.91 8.40
CA ALA A 57 -4.86 3.83 7.43
C ALA A 57 -6.04 2.90 7.70
N ASP A 58 -6.38 2.10 6.69
CA ASP A 58 -7.38 1.04 6.82
C ASP A 58 -6.99 0.02 7.90
N LYS A 59 -7.98 -0.66 8.49
CA LYS A 59 -7.77 -1.68 9.52
C LYS A 59 -6.83 -2.80 9.07
N ALA A 60 -6.78 -3.14 7.78
CA ALA A 60 -5.85 -4.15 7.24
C ALA A 60 -4.37 -3.79 7.42
N TYR A 61 -4.06 -2.51 7.63
CA TYR A 61 -2.72 -2.02 7.93
C TYR A 61 -2.42 -1.95 9.43
N SER A 62 -3.44 -2.10 10.28
CA SER A 62 -3.30 -2.12 11.73
C SER A 62 -2.64 -3.43 12.17
N GLY A 63 -1.46 -3.34 12.77
CA GLY A 63 -0.74 -4.51 13.24
C GLY A 63 0.68 -4.19 13.71
N LEU A 64 1.16 -4.99 14.66
CA LEU A 64 2.46 -4.87 15.31
C LEU A 64 3.64 -4.66 14.33
N PRO A 65 3.73 -5.36 13.18
CA PRO A 65 4.80 -5.15 12.21
C PRO A 65 4.80 -3.73 11.62
N ASN A 66 3.62 -3.22 11.27
CA ASN A 66 3.45 -1.91 10.66
C ASN A 66 3.64 -0.78 11.67
N GLU A 67 3.17 -0.95 12.90
CA GLU A 67 3.44 -0.02 14.00
C GLU A 67 4.94 0.09 14.29
N THR A 68 5.65 -1.03 14.27
CA THR A 68 7.11 -1.06 14.47
C THR A 68 7.84 -0.35 13.33
N LEU A 69 7.38 -0.53 12.09
CA LEU A 69 7.91 0.19 10.92
C LEU A 69 7.71 1.71 11.05
N LEU A 70 6.54 2.15 11.51
CA LEU A 70 6.24 3.57 11.70
C LEU A 70 7.12 4.19 12.80
N LYS A 71 7.31 3.49 13.93
CA LYS A 71 8.17 3.95 15.03
C LYS A 71 9.65 4.06 14.67
N LYS A 72 10.14 3.24 13.73
CA LYS A 72 11.52 3.33 13.22
C LYS A 72 11.74 4.50 12.26
N LYS A 73 10.66 4.98 11.64
CA LYS A 73 10.71 6.01 10.60
C LYS A 73 10.42 7.42 11.13
N SER A 74 9.86 7.51 12.33
CA SER A 74 9.69 8.73 13.11
C SER A 74 10.97 9.09 13.82
#